data_AF-A0A374T0I7-F1
#
_entry.id   AF-A0A374T0I7-F1
#
_cell.length_a   1.000
_cell.length_b   1.000
_cell.length_c   1.000
_cell.angle_alpha   90.00
_cell.angle_beta   90.00
_cell.angle_gamma   90.00
#
_symmetry.space_group_name_H-M   'P 1'
#
loop_
_entity.id
_entity.type
_entity.pdbx_description
1 polymer ?
#
loop_
_entity_poly.entity_id
_entity_poly.type
_entity_poly.pdbx_seq_one_letter_code
_entity_poly.pdbx_strand_id
1 'polypeptide(L)'
;MAERNYLSIGQVVNLLRGAYPDLSNSKIRFLEDEGLITPHRTPKGYRQYSKEDVDRLEVILHLQKTRYMPLNVIKQRLENATDLSTLAYEVGLLSDVPLKTEPKETKQKLHPIETIPDMLGVEISFIRSLAENDLIRIIKSPQNRELVDGRDFPIIRYCSELSRFHIEPRNLRQYVSSANRESSMFEQVLVSMLGMDTSDDERDAKLERAFKKLHDLTEGVHTALLKNRVFESLNAVVEDADIDALDEEIARSESTKAKNEETAAPASHEDSLVKPLKVVAPSQSDTVTAGK
;
A
#
# COMPACT_ATOMS: atom_id res chain seq x y z
N MET A 1 -16.94 6.75 -21.10
CA MET A 1 -17.80 5.69 -20.53
C MET A 1 -16.91 4.47 -20.36
N ALA A 2 -16.59 4.08 -19.13
CA ALA A 2 -15.62 3.01 -18.87
C ALA A 2 -16.18 1.66 -19.32
N GLU A 3 -15.40 0.89 -20.08
CA GLU A 3 -15.71 -0.50 -20.43
C GLU A 3 -15.85 -1.30 -19.14
N ARG A 4 -17.09 -1.61 -18.75
CA ARG A 4 -17.35 -2.51 -17.61
C ARG A 4 -16.85 -3.90 -18.02
N ASN A 5 -15.74 -4.32 -17.41
CA ASN A 5 -15.13 -5.61 -17.66
C ASN A 5 -16.02 -6.72 -17.05
N TYR A 6 -16.89 -7.31 -17.86
CA TYR A 6 -17.82 -8.37 -17.44
C TYR A 6 -17.18 -9.74 -17.55
N LEU A 7 -17.37 -10.58 -16.53
CA LEU A 7 -16.85 -11.94 -16.44
C LEU A 7 -17.95 -12.97 -16.71
N SER A 8 -17.57 -14.08 -17.35
CA SER A 8 -18.44 -15.26 -17.48
C SER A 8 -18.44 -16.10 -16.19
N ILE A 9 -19.49 -16.91 -16.00
CA ILE A 9 -19.61 -17.76 -14.80
C ILE A 9 -18.38 -18.66 -14.57
N GLY A 10 -17.80 -19.19 -15.64
CA GLY A 10 -16.60 -20.03 -15.57
C GLY A 10 -15.36 -19.25 -15.15
N GLN A 11 -15.22 -17.99 -15.59
CA GLN A 11 -14.13 -17.12 -15.17
C GLN A 11 -14.26 -16.73 -13.69
N VAL A 12 -15.47 -16.45 -13.22
CA VAL A 12 -15.74 -16.16 -11.79
C VAL A 12 -15.39 -17.36 -10.92
N VAL A 13 -15.81 -18.57 -11.30
CA VAL A 13 -15.45 -19.78 -10.56
C VAL A 13 -13.94 -19.97 -10.53
N ASN A 14 -13.23 -19.80 -11.64
CA ASN A 14 -11.78 -19.96 -11.68
C ASN A 14 -11.05 -18.94 -10.79
N LEU A 15 -11.56 -17.71 -10.70
CA LEU A 15 -10.98 -16.66 -9.85
C LEU A 15 -11.16 -16.97 -8.35
N LEU A 16 -12.35 -17.43 -7.96
CA LEU A 16 -12.69 -17.71 -6.56
C LEU A 16 -12.29 -19.12 -6.08
N ARG A 17 -11.95 -20.05 -7.00
CA ARG A 17 -11.57 -21.43 -6.67
C ARG A 17 -10.36 -21.50 -5.75
N GLY A 18 -9.44 -20.54 -5.83
CA GLY A 18 -8.26 -20.48 -4.95
C GLY A 18 -8.61 -20.36 -3.46
N ALA A 19 -9.64 -19.57 -3.11
CA ALA A 19 -10.10 -19.39 -1.73
C ALA A 19 -11.25 -20.37 -1.36
N TYR A 20 -12.03 -20.79 -2.36
CA TYR A 20 -13.23 -21.62 -2.20
C TYR A 20 -13.19 -22.81 -3.17
N PRO A 21 -12.50 -23.91 -2.81
CA PRO A 21 -12.34 -25.07 -3.69
C PRO A 21 -13.67 -25.79 -4.01
N ASP A 22 -14.66 -25.69 -3.13
CA ASP A 22 -15.99 -26.31 -3.30
C ASP A 22 -16.94 -25.49 -4.20
N LEU A 23 -16.48 -24.35 -4.73
CA LEU A 23 -17.30 -23.48 -5.55
C LEU A 23 -17.53 -24.06 -6.95
N SER A 24 -18.80 -24.26 -7.30
CA SER A 24 -19.24 -24.75 -8.62
C SER A 24 -20.14 -23.74 -9.34
N ASN A 25 -20.24 -23.87 -10.66
CA ASN A 25 -21.18 -23.09 -11.47
C ASN A 25 -22.63 -23.24 -10.97
N SER A 26 -23.00 -24.43 -10.49
CA SER A 26 -24.33 -24.71 -9.94
C SER A 26 -24.59 -23.94 -8.65
N LYS A 27 -23.58 -23.79 -7.79
CA LYS A 27 -23.69 -23.02 -6.55
C LYS A 27 -23.90 -21.53 -6.81
N ILE A 28 -23.19 -20.96 -7.79
CA ILE A 28 -23.37 -19.54 -8.17
C ILE A 28 -24.78 -19.31 -8.74
N ARG A 29 -25.28 -20.21 -9.60
CA ARG A 29 -26.67 -20.15 -10.11
C ARG A 29 -27.69 -20.23 -8.99
N PHE A 30 -27.46 -21.11 -8.01
CA PHE A 30 -28.32 -21.21 -6.84
C PHE A 30 -28.36 -19.92 -6.01
N LEU A 31 -27.22 -19.24 -5.85
CA LEU A 31 -27.17 -17.94 -5.16
C LEU A 31 -27.87 -16.80 -5.94
N GLU A 32 -27.87 -16.87 -7.28
CA GLU A 32 -28.68 -16.00 -8.14
C GLU A 32 -30.18 -16.28 -7.97
N ASP A 33 -30.59 -17.55 -8.00
CA ASP A 33 -31.99 -17.94 -7.88
C ASP A 33 -32.60 -17.55 -6.51
N GLU A 34 -31.79 -17.59 -5.44
CA GLU A 34 -32.16 -17.12 -4.10
C GLU A 34 -32.12 -15.58 -3.97
N GLY A 35 -31.66 -14.88 -5.00
CA GLY A 35 -31.67 -13.43 -5.10
C GLY A 35 -30.58 -12.72 -4.29
N LEU A 36 -29.46 -13.39 -4.03
CA LEU A 36 -28.31 -12.76 -3.35
C LEU A 36 -27.44 -11.93 -4.31
N ILE A 37 -27.49 -12.28 -5.60
CA ILE A 37 -26.77 -11.60 -6.68
C ILE A 37 -27.69 -11.39 -7.89
N THR A 38 -27.43 -10.34 -8.67
CA THR A 38 -28.24 -9.97 -9.85
C THR A 38 -27.34 -9.70 -11.06
N PRO A 39 -26.78 -10.73 -11.70
CA PRO A 39 -25.87 -10.56 -12.82
C PRO A 39 -26.57 -9.98 -14.05
N HIS A 40 -25.83 -9.17 -14.82
CA HIS A 40 -26.34 -8.60 -16.06
C HIS A 40 -26.58 -9.72 -17.10
N ARG A 41 -27.69 -9.62 -17.86
CA ARG A 41 -27.97 -10.55 -18.96
C ARG A 41 -27.76 -9.85 -20.29
N THR A 42 -26.94 -10.46 -21.14
CA THR A 42 -26.80 -10.02 -22.53
C THR A 42 -28.11 -10.21 -23.30
N PRO A 43 -28.33 -9.48 -24.41
CA PRO A 43 -29.49 -9.70 -25.30
C PRO A 43 -29.59 -11.15 -25.83
N LYS A 44 -28.45 -11.87 -25.85
CA LYS A 44 -28.36 -13.29 -26.20
C LYS A 44 -28.64 -14.26 -25.04
N GLY A 45 -28.96 -13.75 -23.85
CA GLY A 45 -29.34 -14.55 -22.67
C GLY A 45 -28.19 -15.07 -21.81
N TYR A 46 -26.93 -14.73 -22.12
CA TYR A 46 -25.78 -15.11 -21.28
C TYR A 46 -25.64 -14.21 -20.07
N ARG A 47 -25.27 -14.81 -18.93
CA ARG A 47 -24.98 -14.14 -17.65
C ARG A 47 -23.59 -13.51 -17.69
N GLN A 48 -23.53 -12.24 -17.32
CA GLN A 48 -22.32 -11.44 -17.22
C GLN A 48 -22.24 -10.89 -15.80
N TYR A 49 -21.17 -11.27 -15.11
CA TYR A 49 -20.89 -10.87 -13.74
C TYR A 49 -20.00 -9.64 -13.80
N SER A 50 -20.43 -8.56 -13.16
CA SER A 50 -19.59 -7.39 -12.93
C SER A 50 -18.58 -7.68 -11.82
N LYS A 51 -17.58 -6.81 -11.66
CA LYS A 51 -16.65 -6.91 -10.54
C LYS A 51 -17.36 -6.80 -9.19
N GLU A 52 -18.38 -5.93 -9.09
CA GLU A 52 -19.22 -5.79 -7.90
C GLU A 52 -19.97 -7.09 -7.55
N ASP A 53 -20.43 -7.85 -8.55
CA ASP A 53 -21.07 -9.16 -8.33
C ASP A 53 -20.08 -10.19 -7.77
N VAL A 54 -18.82 -10.13 -8.21
CA VAL A 54 -17.75 -11.02 -7.72
C VAL A 54 -17.41 -10.70 -6.27
N ASP A 55 -17.24 -9.42 -5.95
CA ASP A 55 -16.97 -8.99 -4.57
C ASP A 55 -18.13 -9.39 -3.64
N ARG A 56 -19.38 -9.29 -4.13
CA ARG A 56 -20.59 -9.70 -3.37
C ARG A 56 -20.62 -11.21 -3.15
N LEU A 57 -20.28 -12.00 -4.17
CA LEU A 57 -20.14 -13.45 -4.06
C LEU A 57 -19.09 -13.84 -3.02
N GLU A 58 -17.96 -13.13 -2.98
CA GLU A 58 -16.89 -13.42 -2.05
C GLU A 58 -17.34 -13.26 -0.58
N VAL A 59 -18.06 -12.16 -0.28
CA VAL A 59 -18.63 -11.91 1.06
C VAL A 59 -19.66 -12.98 1.45
N ILE A 60 -20.54 -13.36 0.52
CA ILE A 60 -21.54 -14.41 0.75
C ILE A 60 -20.87 -15.74 1.08
N LEU A 61 -19.91 -16.16 0.25
CA LEU A 61 -19.22 -17.44 0.40
C LEU A 61 -18.42 -17.48 1.69
N HIS A 62 -17.82 -16.36 2.09
CA HIS A 62 -17.13 -16.25 3.37
C HIS A 62 -18.08 -16.41 4.55
N LEU A 63 -19.22 -15.70 4.55
CA LEU A 63 -20.24 -15.81 5.59
C LEU A 63 -20.76 -17.24 5.75
N GLN A 64 -20.93 -17.96 4.64
CA GLN A 64 -21.31 -19.37 4.68
C GLN A 64 -20.20 -20.26 5.25
N LYS A 65 -18.95 -20.04 4.85
CA LYS A 65 -17.81 -20.87 5.26
C LYS A 65 -17.44 -20.67 6.73
N THR A 66 -17.38 -19.42 7.18
CA THR A 66 -16.83 -19.06 8.50
C THR A 66 -17.89 -19.05 9.60
N ARG A 67 -19.13 -18.67 9.27
CA ARG A 67 -20.22 -18.45 10.25
C ARG A 67 -21.40 -19.39 10.07
N TYR A 68 -21.39 -20.29 9.06
CA TYR A 68 -22.48 -21.23 8.76
C TYR A 68 -23.86 -20.57 8.68
N MET A 69 -23.92 -19.33 8.15
CA MET A 69 -25.13 -18.52 8.18
C MET A 69 -26.16 -18.97 7.11
N PRO A 70 -27.46 -19.04 7.43
CA PRO A 70 -28.50 -19.33 6.44
C PRO A 70 -28.68 -18.17 5.45
N LEU A 71 -29.04 -18.51 4.20
CA LEU A 71 -29.12 -17.56 3.08
C LEU A 71 -30.03 -16.36 3.33
N ASN A 72 -31.17 -16.57 4.01
CA ASN A 72 -32.11 -15.50 4.34
C ASN A 72 -31.48 -14.41 5.23
N VAL A 73 -30.64 -14.82 6.19
CA VAL A 73 -29.97 -13.88 7.10
C VAL A 73 -28.84 -13.16 6.37
N ILE A 74 -28.11 -13.85 5.49
CA ILE A 74 -27.09 -13.22 4.63
C ILE A 74 -27.73 -12.16 3.73
N LYS A 75 -28.88 -12.47 3.13
CA LYS A 75 -29.65 -11.54 2.29
C LYS A 75 -30.06 -10.28 3.06
N GLN A 76 -30.63 -10.45 4.25
CA GLN A 76 -31.01 -9.31 5.10
C GLN A 76 -29.79 -8.45 5.48
N ARG A 77 -28.64 -9.06 5.77
CA ARG A 77 -27.39 -8.34 6.05
C ARG A 77 -26.89 -7.56 4.83
N LEU A 78 -26.96 -8.16 3.65
CA LEU A 78 -26.56 -7.53 2.39
C LEU A 78 -27.50 -6.40 1.95
N GLU A 79 -28.78 -6.46 2.33
CA GLU A 79 -29.77 -5.39 2.07
C GLU A 79 -29.62 -4.23 3.07
N ASN A 80 -29.32 -4.53 4.33
CA ASN A 80 -29.07 -3.51 5.36
C ASN A 80 -27.71 -2.80 5.19
N ALA A 81 -26.73 -3.47 4.58
CA ALA A 81 -25.42 -2.90 4.32
C ALA A 81 -25.49 -1.89 3.16
N THR A 82 -25.32 -0.60 3.46
CA THR A 82 -25.21 0.45 2.44
C THR A 82 -23.92 0.35 1.62
N ASP A 83 -22.91 -0.33 2.16
CA ASP A 83 -21.58 -0.50 1.55
C ASP A 83 -21.07 -1.93 1.80
N LEU A 84 -20.73 -2.61 0.71
CA LEU A 84 -20.29 -3.99 0.72
C LEU A 84 -18.92 -4.16 1.38
N SER A 85 -18.08 -3.13 1.30
CA SER A 85 -16.75 -3.11 1.90
C SER A 85 -16.82 -3.07 3.43
N THR A 86 -17.81 -2.37 4.01
CA THR A 86 -18.05 -2.43 5.46
C THR A 86 -18.52 -3.80 5.95
N LEU A 87 -19.34 -4.49 5.16
CA LEU A 87 -19.79 -5.84 5.51
C LEU A 87 -18.63 -6.84 5.41
N ALA A 88 -17.83 -6.76 4.34
CA ALA A 88 -16.62 -7.55 4.16
C ALA A 88 -15.62 -7.39 5.33
N TYR A 89 -15.53 -6.19 5.91
CA TYR A 89 -14.74 -5.93 7.11
C TYR A 89 -15.36 -6.55 8.38
N GLU A 90 -16.66 -6.33 8.64
CA GLU A 90 -17.35 -6.89 9.81
C GLU A 90 -17.26 -8.43 9.87
N VAL A 91 -17.20 -9.07 8.70
CA VAL A 91 -17.11 -10.52 8.58
C VAL A 91 -15.67 -11.05 8.55
N GLY A 92 -14.65 -10.18 8.58
CA GLY A 92 -13.23 -10.55 8.62
C GLY A 92 -12.61 -10.93 7.27
N LEU A 93 -13.23 -10.54 6.16
CA LEU A 93 -12.72 -10.76 4.80
C LEU A 93 -11.62 -9.76 4.42
N LEU A 94 -11.71 -8.54 4.94
CA LEU A 94 -10.72 -7.48 4.76
C LEU A 94 -9.97 -7.26 6.08
N SER A 95 -8.66 -7.49 6.07
CA SER A 95 -7.77 -7.12 7.19
C SER A 95 -7.57 -5.60 7.28
N ASP A 96 -7.70 -4.91 6.14
CA ASP A 96 -7.48 -3.47 6.03
C ASP A 96 -8.81 -2.74 5.84
N VAL A 97 -9.01 -1.70 6.64
CA VAL A 97 -10.21 -0.86 6.64
C VAL A 97 -10.39 -0.21 5.27
N PRO A 98 -11.52 -0.44 4.56
CA PRO A 98 -11.96 0.46 3.51
C PRO A 98 -12.33 1.76 4.21
N LEU A 99 -11.46 2.75 4.10
CA LEU A 99 -11.81 4.11 4.47
C LEU A 99 -12.97 4.50 3.55
N LYS A 100 -14.19 4.51 4.10
CA LYS A 100 -15.29 5.25 3.50
C LYS A 100 -14.72 6.62 3.18
N THR A 101 -14.66 6.93 1.90
CA THR A 101 -14.41 8.28 1.44
C THR A 101 -15.61 9.09 1.89
N GLU A 102 -15.49 9.71 3.07
CA GLU A 102 -16.50 10.63 3.57
C GLU A 102 -16.84 11.62 2.45
N PRO A 103 -18.13 11.95 2.24
CA PRO A 103 -18.53 13.02 1.35
C PRO A 103 -17.67 14.26 1.63
N LYS A 104 -17.21 14.94 0.57
CA LYS A 104 -16.35 16.14 0.71
C LYS A 104 -16.95 17.21 1.65
N GLU A 105 -18.27 17.19 1.84
CA GLU A 105 -19.01 18.12 2.70
C GLU A 105 -18.86 17.87 4.20
N THR A 106 -18.62 16.63 4.65
CA THR A 106 -18.39 16.30 6.07
C THR A 106 -16.94 16.62 6.48
N LYS A 107 -16.01 16.63 5.51
CA LYS A 107 -14.57 16.86 5.74
C LYS A 107 -14.16 18.31 6.03
N GLN A 108 -15.07 19.28 5.94
CA GLN A 108 -14.73 20.70 6.14
C GLN A 108 -15.66 21.42 7.12
N LYS A 109 -16.52 20.68 7.82
CA LYS A 109 -17.42 21.26 8.82
C LYS A 109 -16.89 20.96 10.22
N LEU A 110 -17.01 21.96 11.08
CA LEU A 110 -16.75 21.83 12.51
C LEU A 110 -17.96 21.14 13.16
N HIS A 111 -17.72 19.98 13.76
CA HIS A 111 -18.75 19.17 14.41
C HIS A 111 -18.60 19.29 15.94
N PRO A 112 -19.71 19.50 16.68
CA PRO A 112 -19.68 19.42 18.14
C PRO A 112 -19.24 18.03 18.60
N ILE A 113 -18.42 17.97 19.66
CA ILE A 113 -17.95 16.70 20.22
C ILE A 113 -19.10 15.76 20.62
N GLU A 114 -20.25 16.32 20.98
CA GLU A 114 -21.48 15.59 21.35
C GLU A 114 -22.08 14.80 20.20
N THR A 115 -21.91 15.24 18.95
CA THR A 115 -22.49 14.57 17.77
C THR A 115 -21.55 13.49 17.20
N ILE A 116 -20.28 13.47 17.64
CA ILE A 116 -19.26 12.53 17.15
C ILE A 116 -19.55 11.08 17.57
N PRO A 117 -19.98 10.78 18.81
CA PRO A 117 -20.39 9.44 19.20
C PRO A 117 -21.47 8.85 18.30
N ASP A 118 -22.47 9.64 17.92
CA ASP A 118 -23.56 9.18 17.04
C ASP A 118 -23.08 8.90 15.62
N MET A 119 -22.07 9.64 15.13
CA MET A 119 -21.54 9.48 13.78
C MET A 119 -20.48 8.38 13.66
N LEU A 120 -19.59 8.25 14.65
CA LEU A 120 -18.42 7.37 14.58
C LEU A 120 -18.53 6.15 15.51
N GLY A 121 -19.49 6.14 16.45
CA GLY A 121 -19.63 5.07 17.45
C GLY A 121 -18.51 5.09 18.51
N VAL A 122 -17.96 6.26 18.82
CA VAL A 122 -16.79 6.43 19.69
C VAL A 122 -17.15 7.23 20.95
N GLU A 123 -16.63 6.80 22.10
CA GLU A 123 -16.84 7.48 23.38
C GLU A 123 -16.25 8.90 23.43
N ILE A 124 -16.95 9.83 24.09
CA ILE A 124 -16.49 11.23 24.24
C ILE A 124 -15.17 11.29 25.02
N SER A 125 -14.99 10.41 26.02
CA SER A 125 -13.76 10.29 26.80
C SER A 125 -12.56 9.92 25.93
N PHE A 126 -12.77 9.04 24.94
CA PHE A 126 -11.73 8.64 24.00
C PHE A 126 -11.32 9.80 23.10
N ILE A 127 -12.29 10.58 22.59
CA ILE A 127 -12.03 11.76 21.76
C ILE A 127 -11.22 12.80 22.54
N ARG A 128 -11.55 13.04 23.82
CA ARG A 128 -10.74 13.91 24.69
C ARG A 128 -9.31 13.38 24.85
N SER A 129 -9.14 12.08 25.07
CA SER A 129 -7.83 11.45 25.17
C SER A 129 -7.01 11.58 23.88
N LEU A 130 -7.64 11.49 22.70
CA LEU A 130 -6.97 11.75 21.42
C LEU A 130 -6.45 13.19 21.35
N ALA A 131 -7.24 14.15 21.80
CA ALA A 131 -6.85 15.56 21.81
C ALA A 131 -5.72 15.85 22.81
N GLU A 132 -5.74 15.22 23.99
CA GLU A 132 -4.66 15.31 24.98
C GLU A 132 -3.33 14.76 24.45
N ASN A 133 -3.38 13.78 23.54
CA ASN A 133 -2.20 13.18 22.92
C ASN A 133 -1.78 13.85 21.60
N ASP A 134 -2.34 15.03 21.29
CA ASP A 134 -2.06 15.81 20.08
C ASP A 134 -2.42 15.10 18.76
N LEU A 135 -3.30 14.08 18.80
CA LEU A 135 -3.74 13.34 17.60
C LEU A 135 -4.85 14.07 16.82
N ILE A 136 -5.68 14.84 17.52
CA ILE A 136 -6.77 15.63 16.93
C ILE A 136 -6.76 17.05 17.50
N ARG A 137 -7.31 18.01 16.77
CA ARG A 137 -7.42 19.40 17.25
C ARG A 137 -8.84 19.70 17.69
N ILE A 138 -9.00 20.02 18.98
CA ILE A 138 -10.26 20.54 19.51
C ILE A 138 -10.22 22.07 19.44
N ILE A 139 -11.11 22.65 18.64
CA ILE A 139 -11.31 24.09 18.54
C ILE A 139 -12.43 24.49 19.49
N LYS A 140 -12.17 25.44 20.38
CA LYS A 140 -13.21 25.99 21.27
C LYS A 140 -13.91 27.14 20.56
N SER A 141 -15.23 27.02 20.39
CA SER A 141 -16.10 28.08 19.89
C SER A 141 -16.16 29.25 20.89
N PRO A 142 -16.46 30.49 20.44
CA PRO A 142 -16.78 31.62 21.33
C PRO A 142 -17.88 31.32 22.36
N GLN A 143 -18.74 30.32 22.11
CA GLN A 143 -19.76 29.83 23.05
C GLN A 143 -19.28 28.69 23.96
N ASN A 144 -17.96 28.51 24.09
CA ASN A 144 -17.30 27.46 24.89
C ASN A 144 -17.68 26.02 24.50
N ARG A 145 -18.10 25.81 23.25
CA ARG A 145 -18.37 24.47 22.68
C ARG A 145 -17.08 23.91 22.08
N GLU A 146 -16.81 22.64 22.38
CA GLU A 146 -15.70 21.89 21.78
C GLU A 146 -16.12 21.37 20.41
N LEU A 147 -15.40 21.82 19.39
CA LEU A 147 -15.61 21.48 18.00
C LEU A 147 -14.41 20.68 17.47
N VAL A 148 -14.69 19.68 16.65
CA VAL A 148 -13.69 18.87 15.94
C VAL A 148 -13.91 19.04 14.45
N ASP A 149 -12.83 19.13 13.69
CA ASP A 149 -12.90 19.18 12.22
C ASP A 149 -13.17 17.78 11.66
N GLY A 150 -14.05 17.67 10.68
CA GLY A 150 -14.31 16.40 9.99
C GLY A 150 -13.08 15.84 9.24
N ARG A 151 -12.02 16.63 9.04
CA ARG A 151 -10.71 16.13 8.57
C ARG A 151 -10.07 15.14 9.53
N ASP A 152 -10.38 15.24 10.82
CA ASP A 152 -9.82 14.39 11.87
C ASP A 152 -10.63 13.09 12.03
N PHE A 153 -11.80 12.95 11.39
CA PHE A 153 -12.64 11.75 11.50
C PHE A 153 -11.94 10.46 11.06
N PRO A 154 -11.17 10.42 9.96
CA PRO A 154 -10.36 9.24 9.62
C PRO A 154 -9.38 8.87 10.73
N ILE A 155 -8.72 9.87 11.33
CA ILE A 155 -7.76 9.66 12.44
C ILE A 155 -8.47 9.02 13.63
N ILE A 156 -9.64 9.55 14.01
CA ILE A 156 -10.46 9.01 15.12
C ILE A 156 -10.84 7.55 14.85
N ARG A 157 -11.25 7.22 13.61
CA ARG A 157 -11.62 5.84 13.24
C ARG A 157 -10.43 4.89 13.31
N TYR A 158 -9.27 5.28 12.77
CA TYR A 158 -8.06 4.45 12.89
C TYR A 158 -7.67 4.23 14.34
N CYS A 159 -7.69 5.27 15.16
CA CYS A 159 -7.37 5.15 16.57
C CYS A 159 -8.39 4.24 17.30
N SER A 160 -9.67 4.33 16.95
CA SER A 160 -10.70 3.45 17.49
C SER A 160 -10.45 1.99 17.13
N GLU A 161 -10.00 1.70 15.91
CA GLU A 161 -9.67 0.33 15.51
C GLU A 161 -8.39 -0.17 16.19
N LEU A 162 -7.37 0.68 16.31
CA LEU A 162 -6.14 0.37 17.04
C LEU A 162 -6.40 0.05 18.52
N SER A 163 -7.43 0.67 19.12
CA SER A 163 -7.85 0.35 20.49
C SER A 163 -8.30 -1.10 20.66
N ARG A 164 -8.84 -1.75 19.61
CA ARG A 164 -9.21 -3.18 19.64
C ARG A 164 -7.99 -4.09 19.75
N PHE A 165 -6.83 -3.61 19.32
CA PHE A 165 -5.54 -4.28 19.46
C PHE A 165 -4.80 -3.87 20.75
N HIS A 166 -5.49 -3.23 21.70
CA HIS A 166 -4.90 -2.69 22.93
C HIS A 166 -3.81 -1.64 22.71
N ILE A 167 -3.85 -0.93 21.59
CA ILE A 167 -2.95 0.19 21.32
C ILE A 167 -3.65 1.48 21.78
N GLU A 168 -3.17 2.03 22.89
CA GLU A 168 -3.73 3.25 23.48
C GLU A 168 -3.25 4.53 22.74
N PRO A 169 -4.04 5.63 22.78
CA PRO A 169 -3.68 6.93 22.22
C PRO A 169 -2.29 7.45 22.63
N ARG A 170 -1.84 7.12 23.84
CA ARG A 170 -0.52 7.51 24.35
C ARG A 170 0.63 6.96 23.51
N ASN A 171 0.49 5.74 23.03
CA ASN A 171 1.51 5.10 22.19
C ASN A 171 1.51 5.68 20.77
N LEU A 172 0.39 6.26 20.34
CA LEU A 172 0.26 6.87 19.02
C LEU A 172 0.91 8.25 18.92
N ARG A 173 1.27 8.87 20.06
CA ARG A 173 2.01 10.15 20.09
C ARG A 173 3.32 10.11 19.30
N GLN A 174 3.95 8.94 19.19
CA GLN A 174 5.14 8.79 18.36
C GLN A 174 4.86 9.08 16.88
N TYR A 175 3.68 8.67 16.37
CA TYR A 175 3.28 8.93 14.99
C TYR A 175 3.05 10.42 14.76
N VAL A 176 2.53 11.15 15.76
CA VAL A 176 2.41 12.62 15.71
C VAL A 176 3.79 13.27 15.57
N SER A 177 4.77 12.81 16.35
CA SER A 177 6.16 13.30 16.26
C SER A 177 6.79 12.98 14.90
N SER A 178 6.58 11.78 14.36
CA SER A 178 7.05 11.40 13.01
C SER A 178 6.40 12.26 11.94
N ALA A 179 5.07 12.41 11.98
CA ALA A 179 4.31 13.22 11.02
C ALA A 179 4.75 14.68 11.02
N ASN A 180 5.04 15.27 12.20
CA ASN A 180 5.57 16.63 12.28
C ASN A 180 6.94 16.76 11.59
N ARG A 181 7.84 15.77 11.77
CA ARG A 181 9.16 15.75 11.14
C ARG A 181 9.05 15.56 9.63
N GLU A 182 8.22 14.62 9.19
CA GLU A 182 7.96 14.34 7.78
C GLU A 182 7.32 15.55 7.09
N SER A 183 6.36 16.22 7.74
CA SER A 183 5.75 17.45 7.22
C SER A 183 6.78 18.54 6.97
N SER A 184 7.70 18.79 7.91
CA SER A 184 8.76 19.80 7.72
C SER A 184 9.72 19.42 6.60
N MET A 185 10.07 18.14 6.45
CA MET A 185 10.91 17.65 5.36
C MET A 185 10.20 17.80 4.01
N PHE A 186 8.92 17.42 3.94
CA PHE A 186 8.13 17.48 2.72
C PHE A 186 7.92 18.93 2.29
N GLU A 187 7.63 19.83 3.21
CA GLU A 187 7.49 21.26 2.94
C GLU A 187 8.77 21.82 2.29
N GLN A 188 9.96 21.52 2.83
CA GLN A 188 11.23 21.96 2.25
C GLN A 188 11.43 21.47 0.81
N VAL A 189 11.15 20.19 0.54
CA VAL A 189 11.28 19.60 -0.79
C VAL A 189 10.24 20.18 -1.76
N LEU A 190 8.98 20.30 -1.33
CA LEU A 190 7.88 20.79 -2.15
C LEU A 190 8.04 22.28 -2.49
N VAL A 191 8.46 23.11 -1.53
CA VAL A 191 8.77 24.53 -1.77
C VAL A 191 9.88 24.68 -2.81
N SER A 192 10.92 23.84 -2.76
CA SER A 192 12.00 23.87 -3.75
C SER A 192 11.56 23.47 -5.17
N MET A 193 10.55 22.60 -5.28
CA MET A 193 10.01 22.13 -6.57
C MET A 193 9.04 23.14 -7.21
N LEU A 194 8.49 24.04 -6.40
CA LEU A 194 7.51 25.04 -6.80
C LEU A 194 8.20 26.38 -7.17
N GLY A 195 8.89 26.39 -8.33
CA GLY A 195 9.43 27.63 -8.92
C GLY A 195 8.35 28.69 -9.18
N MET A 196 8.71 29.94 -9.48
CA MET A 196 7.76 31.07 -9.47
C MET A 196 6.78 31.14 -10.68
N ASP A 197 6.96 30.33 -11.73
CA ASP A 197 6.32 30.55 -13.05
C ASP A 197 5.28 29.49 -13.49
N THR A 198 4.41 29.02 -12.60
CA THR A 198 3.35 28.03 -12.97
C THR A 198 1.97 28.55 -12.61
N SER A 199 0.97 28.25 -13.44
CA SER A 199 -0.45 28.56 -13.18
C SER A 199 -0.94 27.84 -11.92
N ASP A 200 -1.84 28.47 -11.14
CA ASP A 200 -2.26 27.94 -9.83
C ASP A 200 -2.81 26.51 -9.89
N ASP A 201 -3.62 26.18 -10.91
CA ASP A 201 -4.18 24.83 -11.09
C ASP A 201 -3.09 23.77 -11.40
N GLU A 202 -2.07 24.14 -12.18
CA GLU A 202 -0.93 23.26 -12.48
C GLU A 202 0.01 23.12 -11.30
N ARG A 203 0.14 24.16 -10.46
CA ARG A 203 0.90 24.12 -9.21
C ARG A 203 0.31 23.11 -8.25
N ASP A 204 -1.00 23.18 -7.98
CA ASP A 204 -1.67 22.30 -7.04
C ASP A 204 -1.64 20.84 -7.49
N ALA A 205 -1.90 20.59 -8.78
CA ALA A 205 -1.80 19.23 -9.33
C ALA A 205 -0.37 18.67 -9.28
N LYS A 206 0.65 19.51 -9.46
CA LYS A 206 2.06 19.11 -9.36
C LYS A 206 2.47 18.85 -7.91
N LEU A 207 2.04 19.69 -6.97
CA LEU A 207 2.23 19.50 -5.54
C LEU A 207 1.64 18.19 -5.07
N GLU A 208 0.39 17.90 -5.42
CA GLU A 208 -0.30 16.68 -5.02
C GLU A 208 0.42 15.43 -5.54
N ARG A 209 0.86 15.44 -6.80
CA ARG A 209 1.64 14.33 -7.38
C ARG A 209 2.99 14.16 -6.71
N ALA A 210 3.69 15.26 -6.42
CA ALA A 210 4.99 15.22 -5.76
C ALA A 210 4.87 14.74 -4.31
N PHE A 211 3.87 15.24 -3.58
CA PHE A 211 3.54 14.81 -2.23
C PHE A 211 3.24 13.31 -2.20
N LYS A 212 2.36 12.82 -3.08
CA LYS A 212 2.03 11.40 -3.17
C LYS A 212 3.26 10.53 -3.40
N LYS A 213 4.13 10.93 -4.34
CA LYS A 213 5.36 10.17 -4.63
C LYS A 213 6.34 10.15 -3.44
N LEU A 214 6.50 11.27 -2.74
CA LEU A 214 7.34 11.35 -1.53
C LEU A 214 6.75 10.49 -0.40
N HIS A 215 5.44 10.54 -0.22
CA HIS A 215 4.72 9.72 0.75
C HIS A 215 4.89 8.23 0.47
N ASP A 216 4.60 7.77 -0.76
CA ASP A 216 4.72 6.35 -1.14
C ASP A 216 6.16 5.82 -0.90
N LEU A 217 7.19 6.62 -1.19
CA LEU A 217 8.58 6.23 -0.99
C LEU A 217 8.97 6.16 0.49
N THR A 218 8.57 7.16 1.29
CA THR A 218 8.86 7.20 2.72
C THR A 218 8.09 6.13 3.50
N GLU A 219 6.84 5.89 3.15
CA GLU A 219 6.04 4.79 3.68
C GLU A 219 6.65 3.43 3.33
N GLY A 220 7.17 3.27 2.11
CA GLY A 220 7.90 2.07 1.69
C GLY A 220 9.14 1.80 2.56
N VAL A 221 9.93 2.84 2.85
CA VAL A 221 11.09 2.74 3.76
C VAL A 221 10.64 2.37 5.17
N HIS A 222 9.62 3.05 5.71
CA HIS A 222 9.09 2.78 7.05
C HIS A 222 8.57 1.34 7.18
N THR A 223 7.82 0.87 6.17
CA THR A 223 7.27 -0.50 6.12
C THR A 223 8.37 -1.54 6.05
N ALA A 224 9.40 -1.33 5.22
CA ALA A 224 10.54 -2.25 5.12
C ALA A 224 11.32 -2.33 6.44
N LEU A 225 11.61 -1.20 7.08
CA LEU A 225 12.28 -1.17 8.38
C LEU A 225 11.47 -1.86 9.47
N LEU A 226 10.15 -1.64 9.51
CA LEU A 226 9.27 -2.29 10.47
C LEU A 226 9.22 -3.81 10.26
N LYS A 227 9.06 -4.25 9.01
CA LYS A 227 9.09 -5.67 8.66
C LYS A 227 10.42 -6.29 9.09
N ASN A 228 11.55 -5.70 8.72
CA ASN A 228 12.87 -6.23 9.08
C ASN A 228 13.01 -6.40 10.59
N ARG A 229 12.70 -5.37 11.39
CA ARG A 229 12.84 -5.44 12.85
C ARG A 229 11.88 -6.42 13.51
N VAL A 230 10.64 -6.49 13.04
CA VAL A 230 9.64 -7.42 13.59
C VAL A 230 10.02 -8.86 13.26
N PHE A 231 10.38 -9.14 12.00
CA PHE A 231 10.77 -10.49 11.59
C PHE A 231 12.12 -10.90 12.15
N GLU A 232 13.09 -10.00 12.31
CA GLU A 232 14.33 -10.25 13.05
C GLU A 232 14.03 -10.64 14.51
N SER A 233 13.18 -9.88 15.21
CA SER A 233 12.81 -10.20 16.60
C SER A 233 12.03 -11.51 16.76
N LEU A 234 11.32 -11.95 15.71
CA LEU A 234 10.52 -13.18 15.71
C LEU A 234 11.30 -14.40 15.19
N ASN A 235 12.28 -14.20 14.31
CA ASN A 235 13.11 -15.25 13.72
C ASN A 235 14.50 -15.38 14.38
N ALA A 236 14.85 -14.52 15.35
CA ALA A 236 16.13 -14.55 16.06
C ALA A 236 16.47 -15.88 16.75
N VAL A 237 15.53 -16.83 16.87
CA VAL A 237 15.81 -18.19 17.38
C VAL A 237 16.42 -19.11 16.31
N VAL A 238 16.35 -18.74 15.03
CA VAL A 238 16.77 -19.59 13.89
C VAL A 238 18.14 -19.20 13.31
N GLU A 239 18.60 -17.95 13.50
CA GLU A 239 19.79 -17.45 12.80
C GLU A 239 21.13 -17.88 13.42
N ASP A 240 21.24 -18.16 14.72
CA ASP A 240 22.52 -18.54 15.34
C ASP A 240 23.11 -19.85 14.77
N ALA A 241 22.29 -20.72 14.15
CA ALA A 241 22.74 -21.98 13.55
C ALA A 241 23.13 -21.85 12.07
N ASP A 242 22.59 -20.86 11.35
CA ASP A 242 22.78 -20.71 9.90
C ASP A 242 23.91 -19.72 9.56
N ILE A 243 24.27 -18.81 10.48
CA ILE A 243 25.33 -17.81 10.27
C ILE A 243 26.72 -18.49 10.14
N ASP A 244 27.04 -19.45 11.01
CA ASP A 244 28.32 -20.19 10.96
C ASP A 244 28.46 -20.99 9.65
N ALA A 245 27.36 -21.54 9.13
CA ALA A 245 27.34 -22.28 7.86
C ALA A 245 27.51 -21.35 6.65
N LEU A 246 26.91 -20.15 6.71
CA LEU A 246 27.07 -19.13 5.67
C LEU A 246 28.50 -18.59 5.60
N ASP A 247 29.12 -18.33 6.76
CA ASP A 247 30.51 -17.84 6.82
C ASP A 247 31.50 -18.88 6.27
N GLU A 248 31.29 -20.17 6.55
CA GLU A 248 32.09 -21.24 5.94
C GLU A 248 31.88 -21.34 4.42
N GLU A 249 30.66 -21.13 3.92
CA GLU A 249 30.36 -21.18 2.49
C GLU A 249 30.92 -19.97 1.74
N ILE A 250 30.88 -18.77 2.35
CA ILE A 250 31.53 -17.56 1.83
C ILE A 250 33.04 -17.75 1.80
N ALA A 251 33.66 -18.26 2.87
CA ALA A 251 35.11 -18.54 2.91
C ALA A 251 35.55 -19.60 1.88
N ARG A 252 34.73 -20.64 1.66
CA ARG A 252 34.96 -21.62 0.57
C ARG A 252 34.83 -20.97 -0.80
N SER A 253 33.86 -20.08 -1.00
CA SER A 253 33.66 -19.36 -2.26
C SER A 253 34.84 -18.43 -2.58
N GLU A 254 35.33 -17.69 -1.59
CA GLU A 254 36.48 -16.78 -1.72
C GLU A 254 37.78 -17.53 -2.00
N SER A 255 38.03 -18.64 -1.30
CA SER A 255 39.21 -19.49 -1.56
C SER A 255 39.18 -20.16 -2.93
N THR A 256 38.00 -20.54 -3.43
CA THR A 256 37.84 -21.09 -4.79
C THR A 256 38.09 -20.02 -5.87
N LYS A 257 37.68 -18.78 -5.60
CA LYS A 257 37.90 -17.64 -6.49
C LYS A 257 39.38 -17.24 -6.56
N ALA A 258 40.08 -17.22 -5.42
CA ALA A 258 41.53 -16.98 -5.37
C ALA A 258 42.34 -18.07 -6.12
N LYS A 259 41.93 -19.34 -6.03
CA LYS A 259 42.57 -20.47 -6.71
C LYS A 259 42.36 -20.46 -8.23
N ASN A 260 41.23 -19.93 -8.69
CA ASN A 260 40.94 -19.72 -10.12
C ASN A 260 41.70 -18.52 -10.71
N GLU A 261 41.99 -17.49 -9.92
CA GLU A 261 42.82 -16.36 -10.36
C GLU A 261 44.32 -16.75 -10.44
N GLU A 262 44.82 -17.61 -9.55
CA GLU A 262 46.20 -18.13 -9.63
C GLU A 262 46.44 -19.09 -10.80
N THR A 263 45.40 -19.79 -11.29
CA THR A 263 45.52 -20.73 -12.43
C THR A 263 45.35 -20.07 -13.80
N ALA A 264 44.93 -18.80 -13.85
CA ALA A 264 44.62 -18.07 -15.08
C ALA A 264 45.77 -17.16 -15.60
N ALA A 265 46.99 -17.26 -15.05
CA ALA A 265 48.16 -16.60 -15.60
C ALA A 265 48.95 -17.54 -16.54
N PRO A 266 48.94 -17.36 -17.88
CA PRO A 266 49.81 -18.12 -18.75
C PRO A 266 51.08 -17.34 -19.10
N ALA A 267 52.15 -18.12 -19.15
CA ALA A 267 53.49 -17.75 -19.56
C ALA A 267 53.57 -17.20 -21.00
N SER A 268 54.50 -16.28 -21.17
CA SER A 268 55.04 -15.73 -22.42
C SER A 268 55.86 -16.74 -23.24
N HIS A 269 55.80 -16.60 -24.59
CA HIS A 269 56.72 -16.99 -25.69
C HIS A 269 55.89 -17.56 -26.88
N GLU A 270 56.14 -17.36 -28.17
CA GLU A 270 56.97 -16.46 -28.99
C GLU A 270 56.51 -16.66 -30.46
N ASP A 271 56.51 -15.57 -31.25
CA ASP A 271 56.89 -15.44 -32.68
C ASP A 271 56.32 -16.36 -33.80
N SER A 272 55.68 -15.75 -34.83
CA SER A 272 56.09 -15.84 -36.26
C SER A 272 55.01 -15.46 -37.32
N LEU A 273 55.35 -14.42 -38.11
CA LEU A 273 55.10 -14.19 -39.57
C LEU A 273 53.63 -14.06 -40.05
N VAL A 274 53.19 -12.98 -40.72
CA VAL A 274 53.56 -12.58 -42.11
C VAL A 274 53.54 -11.04 -42.29
N LYS A 275 54.37 -10.58 -43.24
CA LYS A 275 54.98 -9.26 -43.47
C LYS A 275 54.32 -8.55 -44.72
N PRO A 276 54.83 -7.43 -45.28
CA PRO A 276 54.34 -6.04 -45.08
C PRO A 276 53.98 -5.30 -46.41
N LEU A 277 53.64 -3.99 -46.33
CA LEU A 277 53.73 -3.05 -47.47
C LEU A 277 54.45 -1.73 -47.10
N LYS A 278 55.34 -1.31 -48.02
CA LYS A 278 56.39 -0.25 -48.03
C LYS A 278 56.00 1.10 -47.40
N VAL A 279 56.82 1.71 -46.52
CA VAL A 279 58.07 2.50 -46.72
C VAL A 279 57.88 3.80 -47.50
N VAL A 280 58.07 4.96 -46.84
CA VAL A 280 59.13 5.99 -47.07
C VAL A 280 59.14 6.96 -45.87
N ALA A 281 60.32 7.18 -45.28
CA ALA A 281 60.68 8.27 -44.36
C ALA A 281 61.74 9.15 -45.08
N PRO A 282 62.48 10.10 -44.46
CA PRO A 282 62.29 10.92 -43.25
C PRO A 282 62.64 12.43 -43.49
N SER A 283 62.45 13.31 -42.50
CA SER A 283 63.37 14.42 -42.07
C SER A 283 62.61 15.34 -41.10
N GLN A 284 63.00 15.41 -39.82
CA GLN A 284 63.87 16.47 -39.22
C GLN A 284 63.37 17.89 -39.55
N SER A 285 63.19 18.84 -38.65
CA SER A 285 63.64 19.07 -37.26
C SER A 285 63.07 20.43 -36.85
N ASP A 286 62.88 20.67 -35.54
CA ASP A 286 63.11 21.95 -34.83
C ASP A 286 62.45 23.23 -35.37
N THR A 287 61.88 24.17 -34.63
CA THR A 287 61.87 24.55 -33.22
C THR A 287 60.93 25.78 -33.16
N VAL A 288 60.26 25.96 -32.03
CA VAL A 288 60.07 27.25 -31.31
C VAL A 288 59.59 28.47 -32.13
N THR A 289 58.47 29.08 -31.74
CA THR A 289 58.43 30.42 -31.08
C THR A 289 57.00 30.85 -30.79
N ALA A 290 56.81 31.33 -29.56
CA ALA A 290 55.61 31.92 -29.00
C ALA A 290 55.15 33.20 -29.72
N GLY A 291 53.88 33.57 -29.56
CA GLY A 291 53.47 34.94 -29.86
C GLY A 291 51.97 35.20 -29.83
N LYS A 292 51.50 35.60 -28.64
CA LYS A 292 50.25 36.33 -28.33
C LYS A 292 48.92 35.62 -28.46
#